data_AF-A0A1V5GPJ4-F1
#
_entry.id   AF-A0A1V5GPJ4-F1
#
_cell.length_a   1.000
_cell.length_b   1.000
_cell.length_c   1.000
_cell.angle_alpha   90.00
_cell.angle_beta   90.00
_cell.angle_gamma   90.00
#
_symmetry.space_group_name_H-M   'P 1'
#
loop_
_entity.id
_entity.type
_entity.pdbx_description
1 polymer ?
#
loop_
_entity_poly.entity_id
_entity_poly.type
_entity_poly.pdbx_seq_one_letter_code
_entity_poly.pdbx_strand_id
1 'polypeptide(L)'
;MKKAKKAILIFLAFIGVFALVILLLFWLLFHEHTYHIKTEYGDSFTICGGGLADDYCLSDDNSDFLISLRNYYGTKDIKELCDSEYLRAYRICNADEDVIILKIKKYDTFISIYPNNKDYTLYHLNGKHGEMIKSELLSDYRLIELVLPYLDEVYHNEMQEMAKKLTSNDYEDLEQYGLTQEMINDKDSLDEKIRIMEDYLNNGGNQNERTAP
;
A
#
# COMPACT_ATOMS: atom_id res chain seq x y z
N MET A 1 44.60 22.90 49.65
CA MET A 1 44.78 22.51 48.23
C MET A 1 44.17 21.16 47.83
N LYS A 2 44.40 20.04 48.55
CA LYS A 2 43.84 18.71 48.17
C LYS A 2 42.30 18.66 48.08
N LYS A 3 41.59 19.29 49.01
CA LYS A 3 40.12 19.36 49.02
C LYS A 3 39.54 20.16 47.83
N ALA A 4 40.18 21.28 47.47
CA ALA A 4 39.78 22.09 46.32
C ALA A 4 40.02 21.36 44.98
N LYS A 5 41.15 20.66 44.83
CA LYS A 5 41.41 19.79 43.66
C LYS A 5 40.37 18.67 43.52
N LYS A 6 39.97 18.05 44.64
CA LYS A 6 38.92 17.01 44.66
C LYS A 6 37.55 17.59 44.28
N ALA A 7 37.19 18.78 44.75
CA ALA A 7 35.94 19.46 44.39
C ALA A 7 35.87 19.83 42.90
N ILE A 8 36.96 20.36 42.33
CA ILE A 8 37.06 20.66 40.89
C ILE A 8 36.91 19.38 40.05
N LEU A 9 37.54 18.29 40.48
CA LEU A 9 37.47 17.01 39.77
C LEU A 9 36.05 16.40 39.79
N ILE A 10 35.34 16.53 40.91
CA ILE A 10 33.92 16.14 41.02
C ILE A 10 33.05 17.02 40.11
N PHE A 11 33.26 18.34 40.09
CA PHE A 11 32.51 19.26 39.25
C PHE A 11 32.71 18.98 37.75
N LEU A 12 33.95 18.72 37.32
CA LEU A 12 34.26 18.32 35.95
C LEU A 12 33.62 16.96 35.58
N ALA A 13 33.60 16.00 36.50
CA ALA A 13 32.92 14.73 36.28
C ALA A 13 31.39 14.92 36.10
N PHE A 14 30.77 15.81 36.88
CA PHE A 14 29.36 16.17 36.72
C PHE A 14 29.06 16.80 35.35
N ILE A 15 29.89 17.75 34.90
CA ILE A 15 29.76 18.36 33.57
C ILE A 15 29.92 17.29 32.47
N GLY A 16 30.90 16.40 32.61
CA GLY A 16 31.13 15.31 31.65
C GLY A 16 29.94 14.36 31.52
N VAL A 17 29.36 13.94 32.65
CA VAL A 17 28.16 13.09 32.67
C VAL A 17 26.96 13.84 32.07
N PHE A 18 26.78 15.12 32.41
CA PHE A 18 25.69 15.92 31.87
C PHE A 18 25.79 16.11 30.34
N ALA A 19 27.00 16.38 29.84
CA ALA A 19 27.25 16.47 28.40
C ALA A 19 26.99 15.14 27.67
N LEU A 20 27.36 14.01 28.29
CA LEU A 20 27.07 12.68 27.76
C LEU A 20 25.57 12.40 27.69
N VAL A 21 24.81 12.76 28.73
CA VAL A 21 23.34 12.61 28.75
C VAL A 21 22.71 13.45 27.64
N ILE A 22 23.16 14.70 27.45
CA ILE A 22 22.68 15.55 26.35
C ILE A 22 23.01 14.90 25.00
N LEU A 23 24.24 14.44 24.78
CA LEU A 23 24.63 13.75 23.53
C LEU A 23 23.77 12.51 23.26
N LEU A 24 23.46 11.71 24.28
CA LEU A 24 22.59 10.54 24.15
C LEU A 24 21.16 10.94 23.81
N LEU A 25 20.63 12.01 24.39
CA LEU A 25 19.32 12.55 24.06
C LEU A 25 19.26 13.08 22.62
N PHE A 26 20.29 13.82 22.18
CA PHE A 26 20.41 14.24 20.78
C PHE A 26 20.49 13.02 19.86
N TRP A 27 21.28 12.01 20.19
CA TRP A 27 21.35 10.81 19.36
C TRP A 27 20.00 10.10 19.26
N LEU A 28 19.24 9.99 20.35
CA LEU A 28 17.89 9.40 20.34
C LEU A 28 16.88 10.23 19.54
N LEU A 29 16.94 11.56 19.63
CA LEU A 29 15.99 12.46 18.95
C LEU A 29 16.27 12.58 17.44
N PHE A 30 17.52 12.42 17.02
CA PHE A 30 17.94 12.58 15.63
C PHE A 30 18.32 11.26 14.96
N HIS A 31 18.07 10.12 15.60
CA HIS A 31 18.31 8.84 14.96
C HIS A 31 17.25 8.62 13.88
N GLU A 32 17.68 8.55 12.62
CA GLU A 32 16.83 8.11 11.53
C GLU A 32 16.72 6.59 11.57
N HIS A 33 15.49 6.11 11.48
CA HIS A 33 15.19 4.69 11.35
C HIS A 33 15.08 4.37 9.85
N THR A 34 16.06 3.63 9.32
CA THR A 34 16.02 3.13 7.95
C THR A 34 15.86 1.62 7.96
N TYR A 35 14.84 1.13 7.26
CA TYR A 35 14.60 -0.29 7.02
C TYR A 35 14.74 -0.55 5.52
N HIS A 36 15.56 -1.53 5.17
CA HIS A 36 15.59 -2.07 3.81
C HIS A 36 14.87 -3.40 3.80
N ILE A 37 13.88 -3.53 2.93
CA ILE A 37 13.00 -4.68 2.84
C ILE A 37 13.14 -5.24 1.43
N LYS A 38 13.63 -6.47 1.35
CA LYS A 38 13.59 -7.23 0.11
C LYS A 38 12.48 -8.27 0.21
N THR A 39 11.50 -8.20 -0.68
CA THR A 39 10.37 -9.12 -0.70
C THR A 39 10.75 -10.44 -1.38
N GLU A 40 9.94 -11.49 -1.20
CA GLU A 40 10.19 -12.78 -1.86
C GLU A 40 10.06 -12.67 -3.39
N TYR A 41 9.22 -11.73 -3.86
CA TYR A 41 9.02 -11.44 -5.28
C TYR A 41 10.13 -10.58 -5.91
N GLY A 42 11.16 -10.23 -5.12
CA GLY A 42 12.36 -9.54 -5.56
C GLY A 42 12.27 -8.01 -5.58
N ASP A 43 11.15 -7.42 -5.16
CA ASP A 43 11.05 -5.98 -4.99
C ASP A 43 11.84 -5.54 -3.76
N SER A 44 12.29 -4.29 -3.77
CA SER A 44 13.10 -3.71 -2.72
C SER A 44 12.52 -2.38 -2.30
N PHE A 45 12.12 -2.28 -1.03
CA PHE A 45 11.57 -1.07 -0.46
C PHE A 45 12.51 -0.54 0.61
N THR A 46 12.69 0.78 0.62
CA THR A 46 13.34 1.50 1.71
C THR A 46 12.27 2.26 2.49
N ILE A 47 12.26 2.08 3.81
CA ILE A 47 11.42 2.83 4.72
C ILE A 47 12.30 3.69 5.61
N CYS A 48 12.12 5.00 5.53
CA CYS A 48 12.85 5.98 6.33
C CYS A 48 11.89 6.74 7.25
N GLY A 49 12.17 6.74 8.55
CA GLY A 49 11.51 7.60 9.53
C GLY A 49 12.55 8.49 10.22
N GLY A 50 12.22 9.76 10.41
CA GLY A 50 13.06 10.66 11.21
C GLY A 50 12.72 10.57 12.69
N GLY A 51 13.70 10.67 13.59
CA GLY A 51 13.44 10.68 15.04
C GLY A 51 12.57 11.85 15.54
N LEU A 52 12.39 12.90 14.71
CA LEU A 52 11.45 14.02 14.91
C LEU A 52 10.30 14.05 13.87
N ALA A 53 10.28 13.11 12.91
CA ALA A 53 9.24 13.06 11.91
C ALA A 53 8.05 12.27 12.48
N ASP A 54 6.85 12.85 12.39
CA ASP A 54 5.62 12.18 12.82
C ASP A 54 5.21 11.05 11.84
N ASP A 55 5.86 10.96 10.67
CA ASP A 55 5.56 10.01 9.61
C ASP A 55 6.83 9.28 9.12
N TYR A 56 6.62 8.06 8.62
CA TYR A 56 7.58 7.27 7.85
C TYR A 56 7.33 7.46 6.35
N CYS A 57 8.38 7.35 5.57
CA CYS A 57 8.29 7.36 4.12
C CYS A 57 8.73 6.01 3.57
N LEU A 58 7.91 5.39 2.73
CA LEU A 58 8.25 4.18 1.99
C LEU A 58 8.49 4.54 0.53
N SER A 59 9.65 4.16 0.02
CA SER A 59 10.01 4.24 -1.40
C SER A 59 10.31 2.85 -1.96
N ASP A 60 9.96 2.63 -3.23
CA ASP A 60 10.57 1.54 -4.00
C ASP A 60 11.98 1.96 -4.43
N ASP A 61 12.95 1.04 -4.35
CA ASP A 61 14.35 1.34 -4.67
C ASP A 61 14.60 1.41 -6.18
N ASN A 62 13.65 0.94 -7.00
CA ASN A 62 13.80 0.79 -8.45
C ASN A 62 12.87 1.70 -9.27
N SER A 63 12.03 2.50 -8.63
CA SER A 63 11.09 3.41 -9.30
C SER A 63 10.87 4.68 -8.48
N ASP A 64 10.13 5.64 -9.05
CA ASP A 64 9.76 6.88 -8.37
C ASP A 64 8.58 6.70 -7.39
N PHE A 65 8.18 5.46 -7.08
CA PHE A 65 7.09 5.19 -6.15
C PHE A 65 7.47 5.58 -4.73
N LEU A 66 6.64 6.43 -4.12
CA LEU A 66 6.83 6.98 -2.80
C LEU A 66 5.49 7.17 -2.11
N ILE A 67 5.39 6.73 -0.85
CA ILE A 67 4.22 6.98 -0.01
C ILE A 67 4.63 7.40 1.40
N SER A 68 3.73 8.13 2.06
CA SER A 68 3.82 8.39 3.49
C SER A 68 3.03 7.33 4.26
N LEU A 69 3.57 6.92 5.41
CA LEU A 69 2.98 6.02 6.40
C LEU A 69 3.01 6.75 7.75
N ARG A 70 1.92 6.69 8.52
CA ARG A 70 1.89 7.29 9.86
C ARG A 70 2.78 6.54 10.84
N ASN A 71 2.83 5.21 10.71
CA ASN A 71 3.59 4.39 11.62
C ASN A 71 4.12 3.11 10.95
N TYR A 72 5.29 2.67 11.40
CA TYR A 72 5.92 1.46 10.92
C TYR A 72 6.75 0.81 12.04
N TYR A 73 6.39 -0.42 12.40
CA TYR A 73 7.01 -1.14 13.53
C TYR A 73 8.09 -2.13 13.10
N GLY A 74 8.27 -2.34 11.79
CA GLY A 74 9.32 -3.17 11.23
C GLY A 74 8.84 -4.11 10.14
N THR A 75 9.76 -4.95 9.64
CA THR A 75 9.58 -5.77 8.44
C THR A 75 8.44 -6.79 8.49
N LYS A 76 7.82 -7.02 9.64
CA LYS A 76 6.64 -7.89 9.79
C LYS A 76 5.32 -7.19 9.43
N ASP A 77 5.33 -5.86 9.36
CA ASP A 77 4.13 -5.07 9.04
C ASP A 77 3.77 -5.19 7.56
N ILE A 78 4.78 -5.41 6.69
CA ILE A 78 4.57 -5.68 5.28
C ILE A 78 4.26 -7.15 5.07
N LYS A 79 3.12 -7.42 4.45
CA LYS A 79 2.63 -8.75 4.13
C LYS A 79 2.41 -8.83 2.63
N GLU A 80 2.80 -9.96 2.06
CA GLU A 80 2.51 -10.29 0.68
C GLU A 80 1.05 -10.70 0.56
N LEU A 81 0.34 -10.15 -0.43
CA LEU A 81 -1.04 -10.55 -0.74
C LEU A 81 -1.07 -11.50 -1.94
N CYS A 82 -0.37 -11.15 -3.02
CA CYS A 82 -0.26 -12.00 -4.20
C CYS A 82 0.89 -11.57 -5.13
N ASP A 83 1.35 -12.51 -5.96
CA ASP A 83 2.15 -12.28 -7.15
C ASP A 83 1.61 -13.18 -8.27
N SER A 84 1.21 -12.57 -9.38
CA SER A 84 0.63 -13.22 -10.56
C SER A 84 1.29 -12.72 -11.83
N GLU A 85 0.88 -13.20 -12.99
CA GLU A 85 1.40 -12.66 -14.26
C GLU A 85 1.10 -11.16 -14.45
N TYR A 86 -0.01 -10.67 -13.90
CA TYR A 86 -0.51 -9.30 -14.15
C TYR A 86 -0.38 -8.38 -12.94
N LEU A 87 -0.46 -8.95 -11.74
CA LEU A 87 -0.56 -8.21 -10.49
C LEU A 87 0.52 -8.65 -9.51
N ARG A 88 1.03 -7.70 -8.74
CA ARG A 88 1.70 -7.98 -7.48
C ARG A 88 1.13 -7.06 -6.41
N ALA A 89 0.88 -7.58 -5.22
CA ALA A 89 0.27 -6.80 -4.15
C ALA A 89 0.88 -7.10 -2.79
N TYR A 90 1.03 -6.03 -2.02
CA TYR A 90 1.48 -6.04 -0.63
C TYR A 90 0.48 -5.30 0.24
N ARG A 91 0.45 -5.60 1.53
CA ARG A 91 -0.30 -4.85 2.53
C ARG A 91 0.61 -4.50 3.69
N ILE A 92 0.69 -3.23 4.03
CA ILE A 92 1.26 -2.76 5.28
C ILE A 92 0.10 -2.62 6.24
N CYS A 93 0.06 -3.48 7.26
CA CYS A 93 -1.04 -3.49 8.21
C CYS A 93 -0.52 -3.65 9.64
N ASN A 94 -0.73 -2.62 10.45
CA ASN A 94 -0.49 -2.61 11.89
C ASN A 94 -1.67 -1.91 12.60
N ALA A 95 -1.51 -1.58 13.89
CA ALA A 95 -2.59 -0.97 14.66
C ALA A 95 -3.00 0.43 14.15
N ASP A 96 -2.08 1.14 13.51
CA ASP A 96 -2.25 2.54 13.10
C ASP A 96 -2.28 2.72 11.58
N GLU A 97 -1.82 1.72 10.83
CA GLU A 97 -1.61 1.78 9.38
C GLU A 97 -2.32 0.64 8.67
N ASP A 98 -2.94 0.96 7.53
CA ASP A 98 -3.50 -0.01 6.60
C ASP A 98 -3.38 0.54 5.19
N VAL A 99 -2.37 0.05 4.45
CA VAL A 99 -2.09 0.44 3.07
C VAL A 99 -1.90 -0.80 2.23
N ILE A 100 -2.57 -0.83 1.08
CA ILE A 100 -2.34 -1.82 0.04
C ILE A 100 -1.46 -1.18 -1.03
N ILE A 101 -0.37 -1.84 -1.40
CA ILE A 101 0.54 -1.42 -2.46
C ILE A 101 0.37 -2.40 -3.61
N LEU A 102 -0.10 -1.92 -4.75
CA LEU A 102 -0.36 -2.70 -5.96
C LEU A 102 0.67 -2.37 -7.03
N LYS A 103 1.21 -3.37 -7.71
CA LYS A 103 1.97 -3.22 -8.95
C LYS A 103 1.19 -3.84 -10.09
N ILE A 104 0.77 -3.01 -11.03
CA ILE A 104 0.23 -3.49 -12.31
C ILE A 104 1.43 -3.73 -13.23
N LYS A 105 1.75 -5.00 -13.49
CA LYS A 105 3.00 -5.40 -14.15
C LYS A 105 3.14 -4.83 -15.55
N LYS A 106 2.02 -4.61 -16.26
CA LYS A 106 2.02 -3.94 -17.58
C LYS A 106 2.62 -2.53 -17.55
N TYR A 107 2.43 -1.78 -16.46
CA TYR A 107 2.93 -0.40 -16.32
C TYR A 107 4.21 -0.31 -15.51
N ASP A 108 4.66 -1.42 -14.91
CA ASP A 108 5.81 -1.49 -14.00
C ASP A 108 5.78 -0.40 -12.90
N THR A 109 4.57 -0.02 -12.47
CA THR A 109 4.33 1.09 -11.55
C THR A 109 3.56 0.61 -10.34
N PHE A 110 3.99 1.06 -9.16
CA PHE A 110 3.29 0.85 -7.91
C PHE A 110 2.23 1.93 -7.66
N ILE A 111 1.10 1.54 -7.09
CA ILE A 111 -0.04 2.38 -6.74
C ILE A 111 -0.48 2.00 -5.33
N SER A 112 -0.76 2.99 -4.48
CA SER A 112 -1.21 2.78 -3.10
C SER A 112 -2.71 3.00 -2.94
N ILE A 113 -3.34 2.13 -2.17
CA ILE A 113 -4.72 2.22 -1.71
C ILE A 113 -4.69 2.27 -0.18
N TYR A 114 -5.48 3.17 0.40
CA TYR A 114 -5.55 3.39 1.84
C TYR A 114 -6.97 3.03 2.33
N PRO A 115 -7.25 1.76 2.68
CA PRO A 115 -8.57 1.36 3.14
C PRO A 115 -9.12 2.20 4.29
N ASN A 116 -8.26 2.58 5.24
CA ASN A 116 -8.62 3.41 6.39
C ASN A 116 -8.74 4.92 6.06
N ASN A 117 -8.39 5.32 4.84
CA ASN A 117 -8.50 6.71 4.36
C ASN A 117 -9.13 6.73 2.96
N LYS A 118 -10.43 6.44 2.94
CA LYS A 118 -11.23 6.33 1.72
C LYS A 118 -11.14 7.57 0.84
N ASP A 119 -11.32 8.77 1.41
CA ASP A 119 -11.27 10.03 0.64
C ASP A 119 -9.93 10.22 -0.08
N TYR A 120 -8.82 9.90 0.60
CA TYR A 120 -7.50 9.96 0.00
C TYR A 120 -7.32 8.93 -1.12
N THR A 121 -7.83 7.71 -0.92
CA THR A 121 -7.85 6.67 -1.96
C THR A 121 -8.63 7.13 -3.18
N LEU A 122 -9.85 7.63 -3.00
CA LEU A 122 -10.71 8.09 -4.10
C LEU A 122 -10.07 9.26 -4.85
N TYR A 123 -9.42 10.19 -4.16
CA TYR A 123 -8.69 11.28 -4.78
C TYR A 123 -7.59 10.78 -5.73
N HIS A 124 -6.81 9.78 -5.30
CA HIS A 124 -5.74 9.20 -6.13
C HIS A 124 -6.26 8.39 -7.31
N LEU A 125 -7.38 7.69 -7.12
CA LEU A 125 -8.01 6.92 -8.17
C LEU A 125 -8.76 7.81 -9.17
N ASN A 126 -9.15 9.02 -8.79
CA ASN A 126 -9.74 9.99 -9.71
C ASN A 126 -8.67 10.66 -10.60
N GLY A 127 -8.06 9.86 -11.48
CA GLY A 127 -7.00 10.31 -12.38
C GLY A 127 -6.22 9.17 -13.02
N LYS A 128 -4.94 9.40 -13.31
CA LYS A 128 -4.07 8.47 -14.06
C LYS A 128 -4.01 7.07 -13.43
N HIS A 129 -3.96 6.98 -12.10
CA HIS A 129 -3.87 5.69 -11.42
C HIS A 129 -5.18 4.89 -11.53
N GLY A 130 -6.35 5.52 -11.38
CA GLY A 130 -7.62 4.84 -11.59
C GLY A 130 -7.81 4.39 -13.03
N GLU A 131 -7.41 5.20 -14.01
CA GLU A 131 -7.43 4.79 -15.42
C GLU A 131 -6.54 3.56 -15.68
N MET A 132 -5.32 3.52 -15.10
CA MET A 132 -4.42 2.37 -15.20
C MET A 132 -5.00 1.10 -14.57
N ILE A 133 -5.59 1.22 -13.38
CA ILE A 133 -6.22 0.08 -12.70
C ILE A 133 -7.44 -0.39 -13.50
N LYS A 134 -8.30 0.54 -13.94
CA LYS A 134 -9.50 0.24 -14.72
C LYS A 134 -9.17 -0.50 -16.02
N SER A 135 -8.14 -0.07 -16.76
CA SER A 135 -7.77 -0.71 -18.03
C SER A 135 -7.20 -2.11 -17.88
N GLU A 136 -6.83 -2.53 -16.66
CA GLU A 136 -6.32 -3.88 -16.39
C GLU A 136 -7.21 -4.65 -15.39
N LEU A 137 -8.38 -4.12 -15.05
CA LEU A 137 -9.22 -4.63 -13.97
C LEU A 137 -9.56 -6.12 -14.13
N LEU A 138 -9.82 -6.56 -15.36
CA LEU A 138 -10.18 -7.94 -15.67
C LEU A 138 -8.97 -8.85 -15.91
N SER A 139 -7.74 -8.36 -15.74
CA SER A 139 -6.54 -9.18 -15.93
C SER A 139 -6.34 -10.20 -14.78
N ASP A 140 -6.77 -9.88 -13.56
CA ASP A 140 -6.62 -10.73 -12.39
C ASP A 140 -7.82 -10.55 -11.45
N TYR A 141 -8.46 -11.63 -11.03
CA TYR A 141 -9.63 -11.56 -10.14
C TYR A 141 -9.28 -10.92 -8.79
N ARG A 142 -8.04 -11.07 -8.30
CA ARG A 142 -7.57 -10.44 -7.07
C ARG A 142 -7.48 -8.91 -7.21
N LEU A 143 -7.20 -8.41 -8.41
CA LEU A 143 -7.25 -6.97 -8.66
C LEU A 143 -8.68 -6.47 -8.44
N ILE A 144 -9.66 -7.16 -9.04
CA ILE A 144 -11.09 -6.84 -8.88
C ILE A 144 -11.45 -6.79 -7.39
N GLU A 145 -11.14 -7.83 -6.62
CA GLU A 145 -11.47 -7.87 -5.18
C GLU A 145 -10.87 -6.70 -4.38
N LEU A 146 -9.63 -6.32 -4.68
CA LEU A 146 -8.92 -5.28 -3.93
C LEU A 146 -9.41 -3.87 -4.26
N VAL A 147 -9.87 -3.62 -5.50
CA VAL A 147 -10.06 -2.25 -6.01
C VAL A 147 -11.48 -1.92 -6.41
N LEU A 148 -12.33 -2.92 -6.68
CA LEU A 148 -13.69 -2.72 -7.18
C LEU A 148 -14.53 -1.76 -6.30
N PRO A 149 -14.51 -1.86 -4.95
CA PRO A 149 -15.27 -0.92 -4.11
C PRO A 149 -14.88 0.54 -4.32
N TYR A 150 -13.59 0.81 -4.58
CA TYR A 150 -13.09 2.18 -4.76
C TYR A 150 -13.25 2.65 -6.21
N LEU A 151 -13.06 1.77 -7.18
CA LEU A 151 -13.29 2.10 -8.59
C LEU A 151 -14.76 2.35 -8.89
N ASP A 152 -15.68 1.64 -8.24
CA ASP A 152 -17.12 1.88 -8.39
C ASP A 152 -17.49 3.33 -8.03
N GLU A 153 -16.89 3.88 -6.99
CA GLU A 153 -17.21 5.25 -6.57
C GLU A 153 -16.68 6.33 -7.53
N VAL A 154 -15.67 6.00 -8.34
CA VAL A 154 -15.10 6.91 -9.33
C VAL A 154 -15.67 6.68 -10.74
N TYR A 155 -15.94 5.42 -11.09
CA TYR A 155 -16.29 4.94 -12.43
C TYR A 155 -17.56 4.05 -12.42
N HIS A 156 -18.55 4.40 -11.60
CA HIS A 156 -19.73 3.56 -11.33
C HIS A 156 -20.39 2.98 -12.58
N ASN A 157 -20.62 3.82 -13.60
CA ASN A 157 -21.32 3.40 -14.81
C ASN A 157 -20.50 2.38 -15.60
N GLU A 158 -19.21 2.61 -15.76
CA GLU A 158 -18.30 1.69 -16.42
C GLU A 158 -18.13 0.38 -15.65
N MET A 159 -18.07 0.42 -14.31
CA MET A 159 -18.02 -0.79 -13.48
C MET A 159 -19.30 -1.62 -13.62
N GLN A 160 -20.47 -0.96 -13.60
CA GLN A 160 -21.78 -1.59 -13.82
C GLN A 160 -21.89 -2.20 -15.22
N GLU A 161 -21.44 -1.50 -16.26
CA GLU A 161 -21.46 -1.99 -17.64
C GLU A 161 -20.54 -3.21 -17.80
N MET A 162 -19.30 -3.09 -17.32
CA MET A 162 -18.30 -4.16 -17.36
C MET A 162 -18.82 -5.41 -16.64
N ALA A 163 -19.38 -5.26 -15.44
CA ALA A 163 -19.93 -6.36 -14.69
C ALA A 163 -21.08 -7.04 -15.46
N LYS A 164 -22.06 -6.29 -15.98
CA LYS A 164 -23.18 -6.85 -16.74
C LYS A 164 -22.73 -7.61 -17.99
N LYS A 165 -21.78 -7.05 -18.73
CA LYS A 165 -21.18 -7.68 -19.90
C LYS A 165 -20.52 -9.01 -19.52
N LEU A 166 -19.62 -8.97 -18.53
CA LEU A 166 -18.90 -10.15 -18.07
C LEU A 166 -19.86 -11.27 -17.59
N THR A 167 -20.85 -10.94 -16.75
CA THR A 167 -21.77 -11.93 -16.17
C THR A 167 -22.79 -12.46 -17.18
N SER A 168 -23.03 -11.74 -18.29
CA SER A 168 -23.90 -12.21 -19.38
C SER A 168 -23.13 -12.98 -20.47
N ASN A 169 -21.83 -13.21 -20.28
CA ASN A 169 -20.91 -13.77 -21.28
C ASN A 169 -20.80 -12.93 -22.56
N ASP A 170 -21.07 -11.63 -22.47
CA ASP A 170 -20.82 -10.66 -23.53
C ASP A 170 -19.41 -10.07 -23.33
N TYR A 171 -18.43 -10.63 -24.05
CA TYR A 171 -17.03 -10.20 -23.94
C TYR A 171 -16.66 -9.08 -24.92
N GLU A 172 -17.62 -8.55 -25.68
CA GLU A 172 -17.37 -7.47 -26.63
C GLU A 172 -16.81 -6.23 -25.91
N ASP A 173 -15.68 -5.73 -26.42
CA ASP A 173 -14.91 -4.60 -25.89
C ASP A 173 -14.31 -4.80 -24.48
N LEU A 174 -14.40 -5.98 -23.86
CA LEU A 174 -13.80 -6.20 -22.53
C LEU A 174 -12.28 -6.33 -22.56
N GLU A 175 -11.69 -6.49 -23.75
CA GLU A 175 -10.23 -6.46 -23.95
C GLU A 175 -9.60 -5.12 -23.51
N GLN A 176 -10.36 -4.03 -23.58
CA GLN A 176 -9.89 -2.71 -23.15
C GLN A 176 -9.69 -2.62 -21.61
N TYR A 177 -10.26 -3.57 -20.87
CA TYR A 177 -10.14 -3.72 -19.42
C TYR A 177 -9.24 -4.88 -19.02
N GLY A 178 -8.47 -5.43 -19.97
CA GLY A 178 -7.47 -6.46 -19.72
C GLY A 178 -7.97 -7.90 -19.85
N LEU A 179 -9.23 -8.13 -20.28
CA LEU A 179 -9.74 -9.48 -20.51
C LEU A 179 -9.24 -10.03 -21.86
N THR A 180 -8.37 -11.03 -21.85
CA THR A 180 -7.84 -11.63 -23.07
C THR A 180 -8.60 -12.90 -23.48
N GLN A 181 -8.45 -13.32 -24.75
CA GLN A 181 -9.03 -14.58 -25.22
C GLN A 181 -8.47 -15.81 -24.47
N GLU A 182 -7.22 -15.75 -24.02
CA GLU A 182 -6.61 -16.80 -23.20
C GLU A 182 -7.31 -16.91 -21.84
N MET A 183 -7.59 -15.78 -21.19
CA MET A 183 -8.33 -15.73 -19.93
C MET A 183 -9.78 -16.21 -20.08
N ILE A 184 -10.43 -15.95 -21.22
CA ILE A 184 -11.78 -16.46 -21.49
C ILE A 184 -11.79 -18.00 -21.62
N ASN A 185 -10.67 -18.58 -22.09
CA ASN A 185 -10.50 -20.02 -22.22
C ASN A 185 -10.08 -20.68 -20.90
N ASP A 186 -9.48 -19.94 -19.97
CA ASP A 186 -9.21 -20.36 -18.60
C ASP A 186 -10.47 -20.24 -17.73
N LYS A 187 -11.18 -21.37 -17.57
CA LYS A 187 -12.47 -21.41 -16.86
C LYS A 187 -12.37 -21.05 -15.39
N ASP A 188 -11.34 -21.51 -14.68
CA ASP A 188 -11.23 -21.27 -13.24
C ASP A 188 -11.03 -19.77 -12.96
N SER A 189 -10.16 -19.13 -13.73
CA SER A 189 -9.87 -17.70 -13.61
C SER A 189 -11.03 -16.82 -14.06
N LEU A 190 -11.77 -17.22 -15.10
CA LEU A 190 -12.96 -16.51 -15.59
C LEU A 190 -14.14 -16.62 -14.64
N ASP A 191 -14.44 -17.83 -14.15
CA ASP A 191 -15.58 -18.09 -13.26
C ASP A 191 -15.45 -17.29 -11.97
N GLU A 192 -14.22 -17.12 -11.45
CA GLU A 192 -13.99 -16.30 -10.26
C GLU A 192 -14.23 -14.80 -10.50
N LYS A 193 -13.82 -14.27 -11.66
CA LYS A 193 -14.14 -12.88 -12.05
C LYS A 193 -15.65 -12.67 -12.19
N ILE A 194 -16.35 -13.63 -12.81
CA ILE A 194 -17.81 -13.61 -12.94
C ILE A 194 -18.45 -13.61 -11.55
N ARG A 195 -18.05 -14.53 -10.67
CA ARG A 195 -18.57 -14.62 -9.29
C ARG A 195 -18.46 -13.27 -8.56
N ILE A 196 -17.29 -12.63 -8.59
CA ILE A 196 -17.08 -11.34 -7.92
C ILE A 196 -17.97 -10.25 -8.52
N MET A 197 -18.10 -10.19 -9.85
CA MET A 197 -18.93 -9.20 -10.52
C MET A 197 -20.43 -9.44 -10.31
N GLU A 198 -20.88 -10.70 -10.24
CA GLU A 198 -22.25 -11.05 -9.86
C GLU A 198 -22.55 -10.62 -8.41
N ASP A 199 -21.62 -10.89 -7.49
CA ASP A 199 -21.73 -10.44 -6.10
C ASP A 199 -21.83 -8.92 -6.01
N TYR A 200 -21.05 -8.19 -6.82
CA TYR A 200 -21.12 -6.74 -6.94
C TYR A 200 -22.46 -6.25 -7.52
N LEU A 201 -23.01 -6.88 -8.55
CA LEU A 201 -24.31 -6.48 -9.10
C LEU A 201 -25.46 -6.75 -8.13
N ASN A 202 -25.40 -7.86 -7.40
CA ASN A 202 -26.45 -8.30 -6.49
C ASN A 202 -26.39 -7.63 -5.12
N ASN A 203 -25.17 -7.37 -4.61
CA ASN A 203 -24.95 -6.89 -3.25
C ASN A 203 -24.20 -5.55 -3.19
N GLY A 204 -23.55 -5.12 -4.27
CA GLY A 204 -22.52 -4.07 -4.34
C GLY A 204 -22.99 -2.63 -4.54
N GLY A 205 -24.17 -2.39 -5.11
CA GLY A 205 -24.72 -1.02 -5.28
C GLY A 205 -25.17 -0.33 -3.98
N ASN A 206 -25.07 -1.01 -2.82
CA ASN A 206 -25.57 -0.56 -1.50
C ASN A 206 -24.58 -0.88 -0.35
N GLN A 207 -23.28 -1.07 -0.60
CA GLN A 207 -22.32 -1.56 0.42
C GLN A 207 -21.70 -0.53 1.36
N ASN A 208 -22.26 0.68 1.47
CA ASN A 208 -21.85 1.64 2.52
C ASN A 208 -22.11 1.14 3.97
N GLU A 209 -22.58 -0.09 4.18
CA GLU A 209 -22.89 -0.64 5.52
C GLU A 209 -22.13 -1.93 5.90
N ARG A 210 -21.20 -2.47 5.09
CA ARG A 210 -20.67 -3.84 5.34
C ARG A 210 -19.17 -4.05 5.55
N THR A 211 -18.34 -3.02 5.66
CA THR A 211 -16.93 -3.22 6.07
C THR A 211 -16.59 -2.42 7.32
N ALA A 212 -16.88 -3.01 8.47
CA ALA A 212 -16.11 -2.84 9.69
C ALA A 212 -15.89 -4.23 10.31
N PRO A 213 -14.66 -4.77 10.29
CA PRO A 213 -14.12 -5.48 11.43
C PRO A 213 -13.68 -4.50 12.53
#